data_AF-A0A831ZCP1-F1
#
_entry.id   AF-A0A831ZCP1-F1
#
_cell.length_a   1.000
_cell.length_b   1.000
_cell.length_c   1.000
_cell.angle_alpha   90.00
_cell.angle_beta   90.00
_cell.angle_gamma   90.00
#
_symmetry.space_group_name_H-M   'P 1'
#
loop_
_entity.id
_entity.type
_entity.pdbx_description
1 polymer ?
#
loop_
_entity_poly.entity_id
_entity_poly.type
_entity_poly.pdbx_seq_one_letter_code
_entity_poly.pdbx_strand_id
1 'polypeptide(L)' 'MKKFLFILSRPIYHGAQTSEALDQLMIVGAFEQHVAVLFVDDAVFQLVRNQCPEAIDSTNIGKKLQALPLYEI' A
#
# COMPACT_ATOMS: atom_id res chain seq x y z
N MET A 1 17.91 -14.10 6.33
CA MET A 1 16.99 -13.10 5.73
C MET A 1 16.28 -12.34 6.84
N LYS A 2 16.12 -11.02 6.69
CA LYS A 2 15.31 -10.23 7.62
C LYS A 2 13.84 -10.33 7.22
N LYS A 3 12.93 -10.22 8.19
CA LYS A 3 11.49 -10.16 7.96
C LYS A 3 11.03 -8.74 8.24
N PHE A 4 10.36 -8.12 7.29
CA PHE A 4 9.84 -6.77 7.39
C PHE A 4 8.33 -6.80 7.53
N LEU A 5 7.81 -6.03 8.48
CA LEU A 5 6.38 -5.79 8.62
C LEU A 5 6.12 -4.30 8.40
N PHE A 6 5.36 -3.99 7.35
CA PHE A 6 4.84 -2.65 7.12
C PHE A 6 3.48 -2.53 7.79
N ILE A 7 3.34 -1.58 8.71
CA ILE A 7 2.07 -1.30 9.38
C ILE A 7 1.51 -0.01 8.79
N LEU A 8 0.39 -0.13 8.09
CA LEU A 8 -0.36 1.00 7.58
C LEU A 8 -1.51 1.27 8.54
N SER A 9 -1.59 2.50 9.07
CA SER A 9 -2.66 2.96 9.97
C SER A 9 -3.36 4.24 9.51
N ARG A 10 -2.88 4.85 8.43
CA ARG A 10 -3.39 6.14 7.90
C ARG A 10 -4.51 5.92 6.88
N PRO A 11 -5.47 6.86 6.76
CA PRO A 11 -6.52 6.79 5.76
C PRO A 11 -5.98 6.89 4.32
N ILE A 12 -6.73 6.36 3.36
CA ILE A 12 -6.36 6.31 1.92
C ILE A 12 -5.87 7.65 1.39
N TYR A 13 -6.66 8.70 1.58
CA TYR A 13 -6.45 10.00 0.95
C TYR A 13 -5.69 10.98 1.85
N HIS A 14 -4.83 10.47 2.74
CA HIS A 14 -3.98 11.29 3.61
C HIS A 14 -2.74 11.82 2.87
N GLY A 15 -2.96 12.63 1.84
CA GLY A 15 -1.90 13.14 0.98
C GLY A 15 -1.10 12.03 0.29
N ALA A 16 0.18 12.29 0.02
CA ALA A 16 1.06 11.36 -0.68
C ALA A 16 1.58 10.19 0.18
N GLN A 17 1.44 10.26 1.52
CA GLN A 17 2.08 9.32 2.45
C GLN A 17 1.67 7.86 2.21
N THR A 18 0.38 7.60 1.98
CA THR A 18 -0.11 6.23 1.70
C THR A 18 0.47 5.69 0.40
N SER A 19 0.56 6.53 -0.62
CA SER A 19 1.15 6.19 -1.90
C SER A 19 2.65 5.89 -1.79
N GLU A 20 3.38 6.73 -1.05
CA GLU A 20 4.82 6.57 -0.80
C GLU A 20 5.12 5.30 0.02
N ALA A 21 4.30 4.98 1.01
CA ALA A 21 4.45 3.77 1.82
C ALA A 21 4.31 2.50 0.96
N LEU A 22 3.38 2.48 0.01
CA LEU A 22 3.24 1.38 -0.95
C LEU A 22 4.44 1.30 -1.90
N ASP A 23 4.99 2.44 -2.32
CA ASP A 23 6.20 2.45 -3.15
C ASP A 23 7.41 1.89 -2.40
N GLN A 24 7.59 2.28 -1.14
CA GLN A 24 8.63 1.71 -0.28
C GLN A 24 8.47 0.19 -0.12
N LEU A 25 7.23 -0.26 0.11
CA LEU A 25 6.93 -1.69 0.26
C LEU A 25 7.28 -2.47 -1.02
N MET A 26 6.91 -1.97 -2.20
CA MET A 26 7.28 -2.58 -3.49
C MET A 26 8.80 -2.59 -3.70
N ILE A 27 9.51 -1.51 -3.34
CA ILE A 27 10.98 -1.46 -3.42
C ILE A 27 11.60 -2.54 -2.53
N VAL A 28 11.15 -2.69 -1.29
CA VAL A 28 11.69 -3.71 -0.37
C VAL A 28 11.40 -5.13 -0.87
N GLY A 29 10.21 -5.39 -1.41
CA GLY A 29 9.89 -6.68 -2.04
C GLY A 29 10.76 -6.99 -3.26
N ALA A 30 11.08 -5.97 -4.07
CA ALA A 30 11.99 -6.12 -5.22
C ALA A 30 13.43 -6.52 -4.83
N PHE A 31 13.84 -6.32 -3.58
CA PHE A 31 15.13 -6.81 -3.04
C PHE A 31 15.03 -8.23 -2.46
N GLU A 32 14.01 -9.01 -2.83
CA GLU A 32 13.78 -10.40 -2.42
C GLU A 32 13.78 -10.56 -0.88
N GLN A 33 13.30 -9.54 -0.16
CA GLN A 33 13.13 -9.63 1.29
C GLN A 33 11.77 -10.24 1.63
N HIS A 34 11.68 -10.93 2.78
CA HIS A 34 10.38 -11.35 3.30
C HIS A 34 9.63 -10.13 3.84
N VAL A 35 8.62 -9.68 3.10
CA VAL A 35 7.79 -8.54 3.47
C VAL A 35 6.38 -9.02 3.77
N ALA A 36 5.78 -8.46 4.82
CA ALA A 36 4.36 -8.56 5.08
C ALA A 36 3.79 -7.15 5.29
N VAL A 37 2.52 -6.97 4.94
CA VAL A 37 1.77 -5.74 5.20
C VAL A 37 0.62 -6.00 6.16
N LEU A 38 0.45 -5.11 7.13
CA LEU A 38 -0.64 -5.12 8.08
C LEU A 38 -1.41 -3.80 7.98
N PHE A 39 -2.70 -3.89 7.69
CA PHE A 39 -3.62 -2.76 7.68
C PHE A 39 -4.35 -2.70 9.03
N VAL A 40 -4.24 -1.57 9.73
CA VAL A 40 -4.94 -1.29 10.99
C VAL A 40 -5.59 0.08 10.95
N ASP A 41 -6.44 0.38 11.93
CA ASP A 41 -7.13 1.67 12.06
C ASP A 41 -7.81 2.10 10.74
N ASP A 42 -7.62 3.34 10.31
CA ASP A 42 -8.23 3.87 9.08
C ASP A 42 -7.62 3.29 7.79
N ALA A 43 -6.46 2.61 7.88
CA ALA A 43 -5.86 1.99 6.70
C ALA A 43 -6.66 0.79 6.18
N VAL A 44 -7.55 0.22 6.98
CA VAL A 44 -8.44 -0.86 6.50
C VAL A 44 -9.31 -0.40 5.33
N PHE A 45 -9.63 0.89 5.27
CA PHE A 45 -10.38 1.46 4.15
C PHE A 45 -9.60 1.41 2.84
N GLN A 46 -8.25 1.31 2.87
CA GLN A 46 -7.42 1.16 1.67
C GLN A 46 -7.77 -0.08 0.86
N LEU A 47 -8.31 -1.11 1.50
CA LEU A 47 -8.70 -2.38 0.87
C LEU A 47 -10.08 -2.34 0.19
N VAL A 48 -10.82 -1.23 0.31
CA VAL A 48 -12.14 -1.08 -0.33
C VAL A 48 -11.99 -1.16 -1.86
N ARG A 49 -12.83 -1.99 -2.50
CA ARG A 49 -12.83 -2.15 -3.96
C ARG A 49 -13.57 -1.01 -4.65
N ASN A 50 -13.26 -0.80 -5.94
CA ASN A 50 -13.94 0.17 -6.81
C ASN A 50 -13.89 1.63 -6.29
N GLN A 51 -12.75 2.03 -5.73
CA GLN A 51 -12.49 3.44 -5.39
C GLN A 51 -12.42 4.29 -6.66
N CYS A 52 -12.91 5.53 -6.60
CA CYS A 52 -12.89 6.52 -7.69
C CYS A 52 -11.99 7.72 -7.32
N PRO A 53 -10.66 7.53 -7.25
CA PRO A 53 -9.71 8.58 -6.89
C PRO A 53 -9.69 9.71 -7.93
N GLU A 54 -10.11 9.46 -9.17
CA GLU A 54 -10.17 10.45 -10.25
C GLU A 54 -11.18 11.57 -9.96
N ALA A 55 -12.21 11.30 -9.14
CA ALA A 55 -13.21 12.31 -8.75
C ALA A 55 -12.62 13.42 -7.85
N ILE A 56 -11.45 13.19 -7.27
CA ILE A 56 -10.77 14.10 -6.32
C ILE A 56 -9.31 14.37 -6.71
N ASP A 57 -8.92 14.06 -7.94
CA ASP A 57 -7.54 14.20 -8.46
C ASP A 57 -6.47 13.56 -7.55
N SER A 58 -6.78 12.36 -7.03
CA SER A 58 -5.90 11.63 -6.12
C SER A 58 -5.23 10.42 -6.78
N THR A 59 -4.18 9.92 -6.14
CA THR A 59 -3.46 8.72 -6.61
C THR A 59 -4.32 7.48 -6.48
N ASN A 60 -4.28 6.61 -7.49
CA ASN A 60 -5.03 5.36 -7.48
C ASN A 60 -4.33 4.28 -6.62
N ILE A 61 -4.62 4.30 -5.32
CA ILE A 61 -4.11 3.34 -4.33
C ILE A 61 -4.55 1.91 -4.66
N GLY A 62 -5.78 1.72 -5.15
CA GLY A 62 -6.30 0.40 -5.53
C GLY A 62 -5.44 -0.30 -6.58
N LYS A 63 -4.93 0.43 -7.59
CA LYS A 63 -4.01 -0.11 -8.59
C LYS A 63 -2.67 -0.54 -7.98
N LYS A 64 -2.12 0.24 -7.04
CA LYS A 64 -0.87 -0.13 -6.35
C LYS A 64 -1.03 -1.38 -5.50
N LEU A 65 -2.16 -1.50 -4.79
CA LEU A 65 -2.48 -2.70 -4.00
C LEU A 65 -2.59 -3.96 -4.86
N GLN A 66 -3.13 -3.84 -6.07
CA GLN A 66 -3.19 -4.97 -7.03
C GLN A 66 -1.83 -5.39 -7.57
N ALA A 67 -0.81 -4.52 -7.49
CA ALA A 67 0.54 -4.82 -7.93
C ALA A 67 1.37 -5.55 -6.86
N LEU A 68 0.97 -5.53 -5.58
CA LEU A 68 1.74 -6.15 -4.49
C LEU A 68 2.12 -7.62 -4.72
N PRO A 69 1.22 -8.49 -5.25
CA PRO A 69 1.56 -9.87 -5.52
C PRO A 69 2.69 -10.05 -6.54
N LEU A 70 2.97 -9.06 -7.40
CA LEU A 70 4.08 -9.09 -8.35
C LEU A 70 5.45 -8.98 -7.65
N TYR A 71 5.47 -8.52 -6.40
CA TYR A 71 6.66 -8.36 -5.56
C TYR A 71 6.75 -9.41 -4.45
N GLU A 72 5.95 -10.47 -4.54
CA GLU A 72 5.84 -11.53 -3.51
C GLU A 72 5.42 -11.02 -2.11
N ILE A 73 4.58 -9.98 -2.07
CA ILE A 73 4.05 -9.34 -0.85
C ILE A 73 2.57 -9.66 -0.63
#